data_AF-A0A954RJ17-F1
#
_entry.id   AF-A0A954RJ17-F1
#
_cell.length_a   1.000
_cell.length_b   1.000
_cell.length_c   1.000
_cell.angle_alpha   90.00
_cell.angle_beta   90.00
_cell.angle_gamma   90.00
#
_symmetry.space_group_name_H-M   'P 1'
#
loop_
_entity.id
_entity.type
_entity.pdbx_description
1 polymer ?
#
loop_
_entity_poly.entity_id
_entity_poly.type
_entity_poly.pdbx_seq_one_letter_code
_entity_poly.pdbx_strand_id
1 'polypeptide(L)'
;MPGDERENAGGESDSTAPRLSVDHLTQAFAQLMGDDSAQTDAPSTSTTSTDAPSNAESPAPAPAGADEDDDTAGIVPEQVLEAILFVGHPQNEPLTSRRIASFLRGVSPQEVDEMIVELNQRYADQQAAYEVVSEGAGYRMTLRPEFTRLREAFYGKVREAKLTQAAVDCLAIVAYHQPIERDLVEKLRGQNSGSLLSQLVRRELLQVEVTNERPRKKLYRTTDRFLDLFGLDCLADLPSHDDF
;
A
#
# COMPACT_ATOMS: atom_id res chain seq x y z
N MET A 1 38.81 49.16 20.98
CA MET A 1 39.23 49.56 19.62
C MET A 1 40.68 49.13 19.45
N PRO A 2 41.09 48.60 18.30
CA PRO A 2 40.44 48.65 16.98
C PRO A 2 39.66 47.35 16.68
N GLY A 3 38.67 47.27 15.78
CA GLY A 3 38.33 48.17 14.68
C GLY A 3 38.76 47.53 13.36
N ASP A 4 37.80 47.00 12.60
CA ASP A 4 37.72 46.94 11.13
C ASP A 4 36.39 46.23 10.81
N GLU A 5 35.29 46.96 10.52
CA GLU A 5 34.92 47.53 9.20
C GLU A 5 34.70 46.41 8.17
N ARG A 6 33.43 46.01 7.92
CA ARG A 6 32.40 46.61 7.05
C ARG A 6 32.55 46.22 5.57
N GLU A 7 31.37 46.17 4.94
CA GLU A 7 31.09 46.21 3.50
C GLU A 7 31.22 44.91 2.70
N ASN A 8 30.35 44.60 1.74
CA ASN A 8 29.01 45.09 1.37
C ASN A 8 28.50 44.17 0.24
N ALA A 9 27.17 44.04 0.17
CA ALA A 9 26.30 43.88 -1.00
C ALA A 9 26.75 43.13 -2.27
N GLY A 10 25.79 42.32 -2.75
CA GLY A 10 25.19 42.59 -4.05
C GLY A 10 25.08 41.39 -4.99
N GLY A 11 23.85 41.03 -5.35
CA GLY A 11 23.59 40.11 -6.46
C GLY A 11 22.17 39.58 -6.45
N GLU A 12 21.28 40.28 -7.16
CA GLU A 12 19.85 40.05 -7.31
C GLU A 12 19.44 38.68 -7.87
N SER A 13 18.24 38.29 -7.44
CA SER A 13 17.28 37.35 -8.02
C SER A 13 17.11 37.45 -9.55
N ASP A 14 17.00 36.32 -10.25
CA ASP A 14 15.98 36.18 -11.29
C ASP A 14 15.56 34.71 -11.52
N SER A 15 14.31 34.45 -11.18
CA SER A 15 13.57 33.21 -11.45
C SER A 15 13.03 33.29 -12.88
N THR A 16 13.64 32.56 -13.82
CA THR A 16 13.00 32.26 -15.10
C THR A 16 12.45 30.83 -15.06
N ALA A 17 11.27 30.67 -14.48
CA ALA A 17 10.40 29.53 -14.75
C ALA A 17 9.11 30.02 -15.41
N PRO A 18 8.75 29.53 -16.61
CA PRO A 18 7.51 29.92 -17.28
C PRO A 18 6.28 29.38 -16.53
N ARG A 19 5.30 30.25 -16.25
CA ARG A 19 4.01 29.89 -15.65
C ARG A 19 3.25 28.93 -16.57
N LEU A 20 2.96 27.73 -16.07
CA LEU A 20 2.07 26.73 -16.68
C LEU A 20 0.70 27.38 -16.94
N SER A 21 0.27 27.44 -18.21
CA SER A 21 -1.05 27.92 -18.60
C SER A 21 -2.13 26.85 -18.39
N VAL A 22 -3.39 27.27 -18.30
CA VAL A 22 -4.54 26.35 -18.28
C VAL A 22 -4.54 25.46 -19.53
N ASP A 23 -4.03 25.94 -20.66
CA ASP A 23 -3.83 25.14 -21.86
C ASP A 23 -2.80 24.02 -21.65
N HIS A 24 -1.70 24.24 -20.91
CA HIS A 24 -0.73 23.20 -20.58
C HIS A 24 -1.26 22.16 -19.58
N LEU A 25 -2.12 22.55 -18.63
CA LEU A 25 -2.82 21.61 -17.75
C LEU A 25 -3.87 20.78 -18.51
N THR A 26 -4.59 21.40 -19.45
CA THR A 26 -5.58 20.71 -20.30
C THR A 26 -4.91 19.73 -21.26
N GLN A 27 -3.72 20.05 -21.78
CA GLN A 27 -2.92 19.18 -22.63
C GLN A 27 -2.28 18.01 -21.85
N ALA A 28 -1.82 18.25 -20.62
CA ALA A 28 -1.34 17.20 -19.72
C ALA A 28 -2.48 16.26 -19.27
N PHE A 29 -3.68 16.80 -19.01
CA PHE A 29 -4.87 16.01 -18.68
C PHE A 29 -5.36 15.19 -19.87
N ALA A 30 -5.32 15.75 -21.10
CA ALA A 30 -5.67 15.04 -22.34
C ALA A 30 -4.66 13.93 -22.69
N GLN A 31 -3.37 14.10 -22.39
CA GLN A 31 -2.34 13.06 -22.56
C GLN A 31 -2.41 11.95 -21.50
N LEU A 32 -2.86 12.28 -20.28
CA LEU A 32 -3.08 11.31 -19.21
C LEU A 32 -4.31 10.41 -19.49
N MET A 33 -5.24 10.86 -20.33
CA MET A 33 -6.55 10.24 -20.53
C MET A 33 -6.78 9.61 -21.93
N GLY A 34 -5.74 9.35 -22.73
CA GLY A 34 -5.94 8.87 -24.11
C GLY A 34 -4.99 7.77 -24.57
N ASP A 35 -5.33 6.50 -24.29
CA ASP A 35 -5.78 5.59 -25.35
C ASP A 35 -6.43 4.34 -24.73
N ASP A 36 -7.76 4.25 -24.77
CA ASP A 36 -8.45 3.31 -25.67
C ASP A 36 -9.98 3.43 -25.47
N SER A 37 -10.65 4.08 -26.42
CA SER A 37 -11.86 3.50 -27.00
C SER A 37 -12.22 4.21 -28.30
N ALA A 38 -12.32 3.38 -29.32
CA ALA A 38 -12.65 3.70 -30.69
C ALA A 38 -14.01 4.41 -30.89
N GLN A 39 -14.06 5.14 -32.02
CA GLN A 39 -15.22 5.50 -32.84
C GLN A 39 -16.25 6.46 -32.24
N THR A 40 -16.30 7.69 -32.78
CA THR A 40 -17.29 8.01 -33.84
C THR A 40 -16.92 9.30 -34.60
N ASP A 41 -16.98 9.19 -35.93
CA ASP A 41 -17.19 10.19 -37.00
C ASP A 41 -16.62 11.63 -36.94
N ALA A 42 -15.69 11.88 -37.87
CA ALA A 42 -15.61 12.96 -38.89
C ALA A 42 -16.60 14.16 -38.79
N PRO A 43 -16.28 15.38 -39.34
CA PRO A 43 -15.56 15.54 -40.61
C PRO A 43 -14.76 16.85 -40.89
N SER A 44 -14.12 16.83 -42.07
CA SER A 44 -13.96 17.92 -43.06
C SER A 44 -12.95 19.06 -42.88
N THR A 45 -11.98 19.02 -43.79
CA THR A 45 -11.18 20.15 -44.30
C THR A 45 -12.00 21.13 -45.14
N SER A 46 -11.62 22.42 -45.04
CA SER A 46 -11.66 23.48 -46.07
C SER A 46 -13.02 23.84 -46.69
N THR A 47 -13.42 25.12 -46.57
CA THR A 47 -13.34 26.16 -47.63
C THR A 47 -14.19 27.40 -47.25
N THR A 48 -13.62 28.59 -47.51
CA THR A 48 -14.26 29.91 -47.78
C THR A 48 -14.88 30.79 -46.68
N SER A 49 -14.34 32.02 -46.65
CA SER A 49 -15.04 33.32 -46.64
C SER A 49 -15.27 34.07 -45.33
N THR A 50 -14.43 35.11 -45.17
CA THR A 50 -14.83 36.52 -45.07
C THR A 50 -15.22 37.11 -43.71
N ASP A 51 -14.49 38.20 -43.43
CA ASP A 51 -14.72 39.37 -42.59
C ASP A 51 -14.54 39.30 -41.06
N ALA A 52 -13.58 40.13 -40.65
CA ALA A 52 -13.39 40.72 -39.33
C ALA A 52 -14.43 41.87 -39.12
N PRO A 53 -14.33 42.75 -38.10
CA PRO A 53 -13.40 42.82 -36.96
C PRO A 53 -14.05 43.24 -35.62
N SER A 54 -13.18 43.54 -34.64
CA SER A 54 -13.31 44.64 -33.65
C SER A 54 -14.16 44.37 -32.39
N ASN A 55 -13.78 44.77 -31.18
CA ASN A 55 -12.69 45.64 -30.73
C ASN A 55 -12.51 45.50 -29.20
N ALA A 56 -11.28 45.81 -28.75
CA ALA A 56 -10.82 46.48 -27.52
C ALA A 56 -11.64 46.43 -26.20
N GLU A 57 -10.96 46.24 -25.06
CA GLU A 57 -10.50 47.35 -24.22
C GLU A 57 -9.62 46.86 -23.04
N SER A 58 -8.51 47.56 -22.82
CA SER A 58 -7.52 47.49 -21.72
C SER A 58 -8.13 47.90 -20.35
N PRO A 59 -7.48 47.77 -19.16
CA PRO A 59 -6.20 48.43 -18.86
C PRO A 59 -5.24 47.76 -17.82
N ALA A 60 -3.98 48.19 -17.87
CA ALA A 60 -2.93 48.03 -16.85
C ALA A 60 -3.22 48.93 -15.60
N PRO A 61 -2.59 48.75 -14.42
CA PRO A 61 -1.14 49.00 -14.22
C PRO A 61 -0.40 48.07 -13.21
N ALA A 62 0.93 48.11 -13.29
CA ALA A 62 1.93 47.54 -12.36
C ALA A 62 1.90 48.18 -10.94
N PRO A 63 2.78 47.87 -9.94
CA PRO A 63 3.92 46.91 -9.92
C PRO A 63 4.10 46.06 -8.62
N ALA A 64 5.01 45.07 -8.72
CA ALA A 64 6.02 44.59 -7.75
C ALA A 64 5.65 44.02 -6.34
N GLY A 65 6.07 42.76 -6.14
CA GLY A 65 6.83 42.32 -4.95
C GLY A 65 6.15 41.32 -4.00
N ALA A 66 6.61 40.07 -4.00
CA ALA A 66 6.93 39.24 -2.82
C ALA A 66 7.13 37.75 -3.24
N ASP A 67 8.31 37.23 -2.92
CA ASP A 67 8.80 35.87 -3.10
C ASP A 67 8.02 34.82 -2.28
N GLU A 68 7.69 33.65 -2.85
CA GLU A 68 7.50 32.38 -2.08
C GLU A 68 7.93 31.16 -2.94
N ASP A 69 8.64 30.24 -2.29
CA ASP A 69 9.67 29.29 -2.73
C ASP A 69 9.29 28.02 -3.55
N ASP A 70 10.35 27.44 -4.13
CA ASP A 70 10.56 26.18 -4.84
C ASP A 70 10.71 24.98 -3.88
N ASP A 71 9.95 23.88 -4.06
CA ASP A 71 9.94 22.73 -3.12
C ASP A 71 9.93 21.35 -3.82
N THR A 72 10.80 21.13 -4.80
CA THR A 72 11.09 19.77 -5.34
C THR A 72 12.58 19.55 -5.61
N ALA A 73 13.44 20.01 -4.70
CA ALA A 73 14.88 19.80 -4.75
C ALA A 73 15.34 18.96 -3.54
N GLY A 74 15.67 17.68 -3.74
CA GLY A 74 16.52 16.95 -2.79
C GLY A 74 16.10 15.55 -2.30
N ILE A 75 15.21 14.82 -2.99
CA ILE A 75 14.91 13.43 -2.58
C ILE A 75 16.06 12.50 -2.98
N VAL A 76 16.77 11.93 -2.00
CA VAL A 76 17.86 10.96 -2.24
C VAL A 76 17.31 9.55 -2.48
N PRO A 77 17.94 8.70 -3.32
CA PRO A 77 17.46 7.35 -3.62
C PRO A 77 17.21 6.47 -2.38
N GLU A 78 18.02 6.65 -1.33
CA GLU A 78 17.87 5.96 -0.04
C GLU A 78 16.55 6.30 0.67
N GLN A 79 16.10 7.55 0.60
CA GLN A 79 14.82 7.98 1.20
C GLN A 79 13.64 7.34 0.47
N VAL A 80 13.76 7.16 -0.86
CA VAL A 80 12.73 6.47 -1.64
C VAL A 80 12.71 4.97 -1.30
N LEU A 81 13.87 4.35 -1.17
CA LEU A 81 14.00 2.95 -0.72
C LEU A 81 13.37 2.76 0.67
N GLU A 82 13.72 3.61 1.62
CA GLU A 82 13.16 3.62 2.98
C GLU A 82 11.64 3.79 2.95
N ALA A 83 11.12 4.73 2.14
CA ALA A 83 9.68 4.92 1.99
C ALA A 83 8.98 3.67 1.42
N ILE A 84 9.57 3.01 0.42
CA ILE A 84 9.03 1.76 -0.16
C ILE A 84 8.98 0.66 0.91
N LEU A 85 10.06 0.48 1.67
CA LEU A 85 10.14 -0.54 2.73
C LEU A 85 9.23 -0.24 3.92
N PHE A 86 9.00 1.05 4.22
CA PHE A 86 8.10 1.51 5.26
C PHE A 86 6.63 1.27 4.91
N VAL A 87 6.23 1.59 3.67
CA VAL A 87 4.88 1.28 3.16
C VAL A 87 4.67 -0.23 3.10
N GLY A 88 5.71 -0.97 2.68
CA GLY A 88 5.69 -2.42 2.61
C GLY A 88 4.68 -2.96 1.60
N HIS A 89 4.37 -4.24 1.72
CA HIS A 89 3.34 -4.90 0.91
C HIS A 89 1.99 -4.91 1.66
N PRO A 90 0.83 -4.74 0.98
CA PRO A 90 -0.47 -4.71 1.65
C PRO A 90 -0.79 -5.99 2.44
N GLN A 91 -0.33 -7.15 1.96
CA GLN A 91 -0.43 -8.45 2.65
C GLN A 91 0.72 -8.70 3.64
N ASN A 92 1.56 -7.69 3.91
CA ASN A 92 2.74 -7.81 4.76
C ASN A 92 3.65 -8.96 4.29
N GLU A 93 3.96 -9.00 2.99
CA GLU A 93 4.94 -9.89 2.38
C GLU A 93 6.30 -9.19 2.20
N PRO A 94 7.43 -9.93 2.16
CA PRO A 94 8.74 -9.35 1.85
C PRO A 94 8.80 -8.80 0.42
N LEU A 95 9.36 -7.60 0.25
CA LEU A 95 9.56 -6.97 -1.06
C LEU A 95 10.87 -7.45 -1.68
N THR A 96 10.82 -8.05 -2.86
CA THR A 96 12.03 -8.50 -3.58
C THR A 96 12.84 -7.33 -4.13
N SER A 97 14.17 -7.46 -4.21
CA SER A 97 15.06 -6.42 -4.75
C SER A 97 14.67 -6.02 -6.17
N ARG A 98 14.20 -6.97 -6.99
CA ARG A 98 13.67 -6.70 -8.34
C ARG A 98 12.43 -5.81 -8.31
N ARG A 99 11.51 -6.06 -7.37
CA ARG A 99 10.29 -5.24 -7.22
C ARG A 99 10.67 -3.83 -6.77
N ILE A 100 11.56 -3.70 -5.79
CA ILE A 100 12.04 -2.41 -5.30
C ILE A 100 12.76 -1.63 -6.41
N ALA A 101 13.70 -2.27 -7.13
CA ALA A 101 14.41 -1.69 -8.25
C ALA A 101 13.47 -1.19 -9.36
N SER A 102 12.31 -1.82 -9.57
CA SER A 102 11.33 -1.35 -10.56
C SER A 102 10.71 0.02 -10.24
N PHE A 103 10.73 0.43 -8.97
CA PHE A 103 10.27 1.75 -8.52
C PHE A 103 11.39 2.80 -8.48
N LEU A 104 12.66 2.38 -8.49
CA LEU A 104 13.82 3.25 -8.46
C LEU A 104 14.39 3.38 -9.89
N ARG A 105 14.30 4.56 -10.50
CA ARG A 105 14.84 4.77 -11.86
C ARG A 105 16.36 4.62 -11.86
N GLY A 106 16.86 3.70 -12.69
CA GLY A 106 18.30 3.53 -12.92
C GLY A 106 19.02 2.73 -11.84
N VAL A 107 18.31 2.07 -10.93
CA VAL A 107 18.88 1.23 -9.88
C VAL A 107 18.69 -0.25 -10.24
N SER A 108 19.75 -1.02 -10.14
CA SER A 108 19.75 -2.48 -10.33
C SER A 108 19.37 -3.21 -9.03
N PRO A 109 18.89 -4.47 -9.12
CA PRO A 109 18.61 -5.25 -7.93
C PRO A 109 19.82 -5.44 -6.99
N GLN A 110 21.04 -5.46 -7.53
CA GLN A 110 22.27 -5.58 -6.73
C GLN A 110 22.55 -4.29 -5.95
N GLU A 111 22.36 -3.13 -6.58
CA GLU A 111 22.48 -1.83 -5.90
C GLU A 111 21.43 -1.66 -4.79
N VAL A 112 20.23 -2.22 -4.96
CA VAL A 112 19.23 -2.26 -3.87
C VAL A 112 19.77 -3.03 -2.67
N ASP A 113 20.40 -4.18 -2.88
CA ASP A 113 20.95 -4.98 -1.79
C ASP A 113 22.07 -4.22 -1.04
N GLU A 114 22.93 -3.50 -1.77
CA GLU A 114 23.97 -2.62 -1.21
C GLU A 114 23.36 -1.46 -0.42
N MET A 115 22.38 -0.76 -0.99
CA MET A 115 21.68 0.34 -0.33
C MET A 115 20.98 -0.12 0.97
N ILE A 116 20.45 -1.35 1.01
CA ILE A 116 19.83 -1.89 2.23
C ILE A 116 20.87 -2.12 3.33
N VAL A 117 22.09 -2.55 2.98
CA VAL A 117 23.19 -2.70 3.94
C VAL A 117 23.56 -1.34 4.53
N GLU A 118 23.73 -0.33 3.69
CA GLU A 118 24.03 1.04 4.12
C GLU A 118 22.90 1.63 4.99
N LEU A 119 21.65 1.38 4.60
CA LEU A 119 20.47 1.81 5.35
C LEU A 119 20.43 1.19 6.76
N ASN A 120 20.72 -0.11 6.87
CA ASN A 120 20.80 -0.79 8.16
C ASN A 120 21.97 -0.29 9.02
N GLN A 121 23.11 0.04 8.41
CA GLN A 121 24.25 0.66 9.11
C GLN A 121 23.83 2.01 9.72
N ARG A 122 23.15 2.85 8.94
CA ARG A 122 22.62 4.14 9.39
C ARG A 122 21.61 3.99 10.54
N TYR A 123 20.72 3.00 10.47
CA TYR A 123 19.79 2.67 11.56
C TYR A 123 20.51 2.21 12.83
N ALA A 124 21.62 1.48 12.70
CA ALA A 124 22.44 1.10 13.84
C ALA A 124 23.12 2.30 14.50
N ASP A 125 23.72 3.19 13.71
CA ASP A 125 24.38 4.40 14.20
C ASP A 125 23.41 5.35 14.91
N GLN A 126 22.18 5.46 14.40
CA GLN A 126 21.13 6.28 14.98
C GLN A 126 20.39 5.61 16.15
N GLN A 127 20.74 4.38 16.51
CA GLN A 127 20.01 3.56 17.47
C GLN A 127 18.49 3.49 17.17
N ALA A 128 18.13 3.40 15.90
CA ALA A 128 16.74 3.29 15.47
C ALA A 128 16.10 2.02 16.04
N ALA A 129 14.79 2.08 16.31
CA ALA A 129 14.05 0.96 16.89
C ALA A 129 13.68 -0.13 15.87
N TYR A 130 13.97 0.10 14.60
CA TYR A 130 13.62 -0.75 13.46
C TYR A 130 14.85 -1.11 12.63
N GLU A 131 14.72 -2.17 11.83
CA GLU A 131 15.76 -2.69 10.95
C GLU A 131 15.12 -3.35 9.71
N VAL A 132 15.87 -3.45 8.62
CA VAL A 132 15.45 -4.17 7.41
C VAL A 132 16.02 -5.57 7.47
N VAL A 133 15.15 -6.57 7.51
CA VAL A 133 15.53 -7.99 7.53
C VAL A 133 15.32 -8.61 6.16
N SER A 134 16.18 -9.57 5.82
CA SER A 134 15.99 -10.43 4.65
C SER A 134 15.17 -11.65 5.05
N GLU A 135 14.04 -11.86 4.37
CA GLU A 135 13.15 -13.01 4.55
C GLU A 135 12.95 -13.70 3.20
N GLY A 136 13.50 -14.90 3.06
CA GLY A 136 13.46 -15.64 1.79
C GLY A 136 14.20 -14.90 0.68
N ALA A 137 13.47 -14.49 -0.37
CA ALA A 137 14.01 -13.75 -1.52
C ALA A 137 13.73 -12.25 -1.47
N GLY A 138 13.26 -11.72 -0.34
CA GLY A 138 12.88 -10.32 -0.20
C GLY A 138 13.31 -9.68 1.11
N TYR A 139 12.92 -8.42 1.24
CA TYR A 139 13.27 -7.54 2.34
C TYR A 139 12.04 -6.95 3.00
N ARG A 140 12.12 -6.72 4.30
CA ARG A 140 11.03 -6.13 5.07
C ARG A 140 11.58 -5.29 6.21
N MET A 141 10.98 -4.13 6.43
CA MET A 141 11.25 -3.34 7.62
C MET A 141 10.50 -3.92 8.82
N THR A 142 11.23 -4.20 9.90
CA THR A 142 10.71 -4.82 11.12
C THR A 142 11.23 -4.10 12.36
N LEU A 143 10.56 -4.30 13.49
CA LEU A 143 11.01 -3.76 14.77
C LEU A 143 12.16 -4.62 15.32
N ARG A 144 13.22 -3.99 15.83
CA ARG A 144 14.34 -4.72 16.42
C ARG A 144 13.89 -5.65 17.55
N PRO A 145 14.57 -6.79 17.78
CA PRO A 145 14.24 -7.76 18.81
C PRO A 145 14.09 -7.15 20.22
N GLU A 146 14.93 -6.14 20.54
CA GLU A 146 14.94 -5.43 21.81
C GLU A 146 13.59 -4.75 22.14
N PHE A 147 12.92 -4.22 21.12
CA PHE A 147 11.63 -3.54 21.24
C PHE A 147 10.45 -4.46 20.94
N THR A 148 10.67 -5.73 20.61
CA THR A 148 9.58 -6.69 20.33
C THR A 148 8.63 -6.85 21.52
N ARG A 149 9.11 -6.69 22.76
CA ARG A 149 8.26 -6.69 23.97
C ARG A 149 7.29 -5.51 24.02
N LEU A 150 7.62 -4.37 23.43
CA LEU A 150 6.70 -3.22 23.32
C LEU A 150 5.56 -3.53 22.37
N ARG A 151 5.81 -4.23 21.26
CA ARG A 151 4.75 -4.73 20.38
C ARG A 151 3.75 -5.59 21.15
N GLU A 152 4.24 -6.50 22.00
CA GLU A 152 3.39 -7.34 22.85
C GLU A 152 2.66 -6.58 23.97
N ALA A 153 3.19 -5.45 24.43
CA ALA A 153 2.48 -4.60 25.40
C ALA A 153 1.43 -3.73 24.71
N PHE A 154 1.72 -3.23 23.51
CA PHE A 154 0.90 -2.26 22.78
C PHE A 154 -0.32 -2.90 22.11
N TYR A 155 -0.15 -4.06 21.49
CA TYR A 155 -1.26 -4.82 20.91
C TYR A 155 -1.94 -5.75 21.92
N GLY A 156 -1.51 -5.70 23.20
CA GLY A 156 -1.60 -6.84 24.10
C GLY A 156 -0.77 -8.01 23.53
N LYS A 157 -0.61 -9.10 24.30
CA LYS A 157 -0.15 -10.36 23.68
C LYS A 157 -1.05 -10.52 22.47
N VAL A 158 -0.50 -10.48 21.26
CA VAL A 158 -1.14 -11.10 20.11
C VAL A 158 -1.21 -12.55 20.53
N ARG A 159 -2.26 -12.86 21.28
CA ARG A 159 -2.79 -14.17 21.40
C ARG A 159 -3.30 -14.42 19.98
N GLU A 160 -2.39 -14.79 19.10
CA GLU A 160 -2.48 -16.11 18.51
C GLU A 160 -2.66 -17.08 19.69
N ALA A 161 -3.84 -17.04 20.31
CA ALA A 161 -4.19 -17.97 21.34
C ALA A 161 -4.30 -19.23 20.54
N LYS A 162 -3.23 -20.02 20.56
CA LYS A 162 -3.11 -21.31 19.90
C LYS A 162 -4.50 -21.93 19.93
N LEU A 163 -5.04 -22.19 18.73
CA LEU A 163 -6.31 -22.87 18.63
C LEU A 163 -6.16 -24.15 19.44
N THR A 164 -7.05 -24.33 20.41
CA THR A 164 -7.09 -25.60 21.13
C THR A 164 -7.38 -26.69 20.11
N GLN A 165 -6.97 -27.93 20.39
CA GLN A 165 -7.27 -29.04 19.47
C GLN A 165 -8.76 -29.08 19.11
N ALA A 166 -9.63 -28.85 20.10
CA ALA A 166 -11.07 -28.74 19.91
C ALA A 166 -11.50 -27.66 18.89
N ALA A 167 -10.83 -26.51 18.90
CA ALA A 167 -11.09 -25.42 17.95
C ALA A 167 -10.57 -25.76 16.55
N VAL A 168 -9.42 -26.44 16.46
CA VAL A 168 -8.87 -26.94 15.18
C VAL A 168 -9.82 -27.98 14.58
N ASP A 169 -10.29 -28.95 15.36
CA ASP A 169 -11.24 -29.97 14.89
C ASP A 169 -12.53 -29.32 14.37
N CYS A 170 -13.04 -28.32 15.10
CA CYS A 170 -14.24 -27.58 14.70
C CYS A 170 -14.00 -26.78 13.41
N LEU A 171 -12.83 -26.16 13.27
CA LEU A 171 -12.45 -25.40 12.07
C LEU A 171 -12.30 -26.33 10.86
N ALA A 172 -11.69 -27.51 11.03
CA ALA A 172 -11.55 -28.51 9.99
C ALA A 172 -12.92 -29.00 9.48
N ILE A 173 -13.85 -29.34 10.38
CA ILE A 173 -15.22 -29.73 9.99
C ILE A 173 -15.87 -28.66 9.11
N VAL A 174 -15.70 -27.38 9.46
CA VAL A 174 -16.27 -26.28 8.66
C VAL A 174 -15.52 -26.14 7.33
N ALA A 175 -14.20 -26.22 7.30
CA ALA A 175 -13.40 -26.09 6.07
C ALA A 175 -13.76 -27.15 5.02
N TYR A 176 -13.96 -28.41 5.44
CA TYR A 176 -14.30 -29.53 4.54
C TYR A 176 -15.78 -29.62 4.14
N HIS A 177 -16.69 -29.08 4.96
CA HIS A 177 -18.14 -29.21 4.74
C HIS A 177 -18.87 -27.88 4.51
N GLN A 178 -18.13 -26.78 4.34
CA GLN A 178 -18.75 -25.48 4.08
C GLN A 178 -19.53 -25.47 2.76
N PRO A 179 -20.68 -24.77 2.71
CA PRO A 179 -21.34 -24.07 3.82
C PRO A 179 -22.09 -25.03 4.77
N ILE A 180 -21.85 -24.91 6.08
CA ILE A 180 -22.43 -25.83 7.10
C ILE A 180 -23.26 -25.12 8.18
N GLU A 181 -24.33 -25.76 8.65
CA GLU A 181 -25.17 -25.29 9.77
C GLU A 181 -24.55 -25.65 11.14
N ARG A 182 -24.70 -24.79 12.16
CA ARG A 182 -24.21 -25.03 13.53
C ARG A 182 -24.57 -26.43 14.05
N ASP A 183 -25.83 -26.82 13.89
CA ASP A 183 -26.34 -28.07 14.44
C ASP A 183 -25.74 -29.30 13.74
N LEU A 184 -25.27 -29.16 12.49
CA LEU A 184 -24.55 -30.23 11.79
C LEU A 184 -23.11 -30.35 12.28
N VAL A 185 -22.44 -29.22 12.56
CA VAL A 185 -21.11 -29.22 13.19
C VAL A 185 -21.14 -29.91 14.56
N GLU A 186 -22.17 -29.64 15.37
CA GLU A 186 -22.36 -30.31 16.67
C GLU A 186 -22.58 -31.81 16.52
N LYS A 187 -23.33 -32.24 15.50
CA LYS A 187 -23.54 -33.66 15.20
C LYS A 187 -22.26 -34.37 14.76
N LEU A 188 -21.49 -33.76 13.86
CA LEU A 188 -20.23 -34.34 13.35
C LEU A 188 -19.17 -34.43 14.46
N ARG A 189 -19.11 -33.42 15.35
CA ARG A 189 -18.16 -33.40 16.46
C ARG A 189 -18.61 -34.22 17.68
N GLY A 190 -19.91 -34.55 17.77
CA GLY A 190 -20.51 -35.28 18.89
C GLY A 190 -20.56 -34.49 20.22
N GLN A 191 -20.32 -33.18 20.18
CA GLN A 191 -20.19 -32.29 21.35
C GLN A 191 -20.70 -30.88 21.01
N ASN A 192 -21.02 -30.07 22.03
CA ASN A 192 -21.41 -28.68 21.80
C ASN A 192 -20.26 -27.86 21.20
N SER A 193 -20.52 -27.19 20.07
CA SER A 193 -19.53 -26.43 19.30
C SER A 193 -19.87 -24.94 19.21
N GLY A 194 -20.96 -24.48 19.84
CA GLY A 194 -21.46 -23.11 19.71
C GLY A 194 -20.48 -22.04 20.20
N SER A 195 -19.79 -22.29 21.32
CA SER A 195 -18.75 -21.39 21.86
C SER A 195 -17.52 -21.32 20.96
N LEU A 196 -17.09 -22.47 20.42
CA LEU A 196 -15.95 -22.57 19.49
C LEU A 196 -16.25 -21.85 18.17
N LEU A 197 -17.43 -22.07 17.59
CA LEU A 197 -17.84 -21.37 16.37
C LEU A 197 -17.89 -19.85 16.58
N SER A 198 -18.45 -19.40 17.71
CA SER A 198 -18.47 -17.97 18.05
C SER A 198 -17.06 -17.39 18.20
N GLN A 199 -16.15 -18.16 18.81
CA GLN A 199 -14.75 -17.77 18.99
C GLN A 199 -14.00 -17.70 17.65
N LEU A 200 -14.22 -18.67 16.76
CA LEU A 200 -13.61 -18.71 15.43
C LEU A 200 -14.10 -17.56 14.55
N VAL A 201 -15.39 -17.20 14.65
CA VAL A 201 -15.95 -16.02 13.97
C VAL A 201 -15.37 -14.72 14.50
N ARG A 202 -15.24 -14.56 15.83
CA ARG A 202 -14.61 -13.36 16.43
C ARG A 202 -13.14 -13.18 16.04
N ARG A 203 -12.49 -14.26 15.63
CA ARG A 203 -11.11 -14.27 15.15
C ARG A 203 -11.00 -14.17 13.64
N GLU A 204 -12.13 -13.95 12.96
CA GLU A 204 -12.21 -13.84 11.51
C GLU A 204 -11.65 -15.05 10.78
N LEU A 205 -11.61 -16.23 11.42
CA LEU A 205 -11.27 -17.50 10.75
C LEU A 205 -12.50 -18.13 10.09
N LEU A 206 -13.69 -17.76 10.58
CA LEU A 206 -14.97 -18.14 10.01
C LEU A 206 -15.86 -16.90 9.82
N GLN A 207 -16.73 -16.95 8.82
CA GLN A 207 -17.80 -15.98 8.61
C GLN A 207 -19.16 -16.66 8.70
N VAL A 208 -20.18 -15.89 9.12
CA VAL A 208 -21.57 -16.33 9.14
C VAL A 208 -22.32 -15.74 7.95
N GLU A 209 -22.84 -16.61 7.11
CA GLU A 209 -23.78 -16.26 6.06
C GLU A 209 -25.22 -16.51 6.52
N VAL A 210 -26.10 -15.54 6.25
CA VAL A 210 -27.55 -15.69 6.42
C VAL A 210 -28.16 -15.66 5.03
N THR A 211 -28.77 -16.76 4.62
CA THR A 211 -29.43 -16.85 3.31
C THR A 211 -30.88 -16.36 3.38
N ASN A 212 -31.32 -15.67 2.32
CA ASN A 212 -32.70 -15.16 2.20
C ASN A 212 -33.75 -16.29 2.15
N GLU A 213 -33.36 -17.48 1.69
CA GLU A 213 -34.25 -18.65 1.62
C GLU A 213 -34.57 -19.23 3.00
N ARG A 214 -33.67 -19.05 3.98
CA ARG A 214 -33.78 -19.57 5.35
C ARG A 214 -33.20 -18.55 6.34
N PRO A 215 -33.89 -17.42 6.58
CA PRO A 215 -33.36 -16.29 7.34
C PRO A 215 -33.05 -16.60 8.81
N ARG A 216 -33.52 -17.75 9.32
CA ARG A 216 -33.25 -18.20 10.70
C ARG A 216 -32.02 -19.10 10.83
N LYS A 217 -31.41 -19.53 9.73
CA LYS A 217 -30.29 -20.47 9.74
C LYS A 217 -28.98 -19.74 9.46
N LYS A 218 -28.03 -19.92 10.38
CA LYS A 218 -26.65 -19.43 10.25
C LYS A 218 -25.82 -20.50 9.58
N LEU A 219 -25.27 -20.18 8.41
CA LEU A 219 -24.29 -21.01 7.71
C LEU A 219 -22.89 -20.48 8.00
N TYR A 220 -21.93 -21.38 8.19
CA TYR A 220 -20.54 -21.04 8.48
C TYR A 220 -19.66 -21.38 7.27
N ARG A 221 -18.73 -20.47 6.97
CA ARG A 221 -17.67 -20.64 5.96
C ARG A 221 -16.32 -20.14 6.49
N THR A 222 -15.23 -20.60 5.92
CA THR A 222 -13.88 -20.05 6.13
C THR A 222 -13.72 -18.71 5.42
N THR A 223 -12.76 -17.92 5.87
CA THR A 223 -12.42 -16.58 5.35
C THR A 223 -11.05 -16.59 4.66
N ASP A 224 -10.66 -15.48 4.03
CA ASP A 224 -9.31 -15.33 3.46
C ASP A 224 -8.22 -15.44 4.53
N ARG A 225 -8.49 -14.92 5.73
CA ARG A 225 -7.58 -15.05 6.89
C ARG A 225 -7.30 -16.51 7.27
N PHE A 226 -8.23 -17.44 7.01
CA PHE A 226 -7.97 -18.86 7.18
C PHE A 226 -6.92 -19.32 6.16
N LEU A 227 -7.07 -18.97 4.89
CA LEU A 227 -6.13 -19.33 3.83
C LEU A 227 -4.71 -18.80 4.15
N ASP A 228 -4.61 -17.53 4.55
CA ASP A 228 -3.33 -16.91 4.95
C ASP A 228 -2.66 -17.64 6.12
N LEU A 229 -3.43 -18.02 7.13
CA LEU A 229 -2.91 -18.68 8.33
C LEU A 229 -2.43 -20.12 8.05
N PHE A 230 -3.06 -20.80 7.09
CA PHE A 230 -2.71 -22.17 6.70
C PHE A 230 -1.78 -22.22 5.48
N GLY A 231 -1.43 -21.08 4.88
CA GLY A 231 -0.54 -20.99 3.72
C GLY A 231 -1.13 -21.65 2.48
N LEU A 232 -2.45 -21.53 2.28
CA LEU A 232 -3.17 -22.11 1.14
C LEU A 232 -3.53 -21.01 0.15
N ASP A 233 -3.39 -21.27 -1.15
CA ASP A 233 -3.84 -20.33 -2.18
C ASP A 233 -5.36 -20.43 -2.37
N CYS A 234 -5.92 -21.63 -2.19
CA CYS A 234 -7.35 -21.86 -2.26
C CYS A 234 -7.82 -23.04 -1.38
N LEU A 235 -9.14 -23.14 -1.18
CA LEU A 235 -9.74 -24.22 -0.40
C LEU A 235 -9.56 -25.61 -1.02
N ALA A 236 -9.26 -25.70 -2.32
CA ALA A 236 -9.00 -26.98 -2.99
C ALA A 236 -7.64 -27.57 -2.61
N ASP A 237 -6.75 -26.77 -2.03
CA ASP A 237 -5.42 -27.22 -1.57
C ASP A 237 -5.49 -27.95 -0.21
N LEU A 238 -6.67 -28.05 0.38
CA LEU A 238 -6.88 -28.86 1.58
C LEU A 238 -6.69 -30.35 1.23
N PRO A 239 -5.96 -31.12 2.06
CA PRO A 239 -5.72 -32.54 1.81
C PRO A 239 -7.05 -33.28 1.71
N SER A 240 -7.25 -34.07 0.67
CA SER A 240 -8.53 -34.73 0.44
C SER A 240 -8.69 -35.92 1.39
N HIS A 241 -9.94 -36.28 1.71
CA HIS A 241 -10.23 -37.44 2.58
C HIS A 241 -9.72 -38.78 1.97
N ASP A 242 -9.33 -38.81 0.70
CA ASP A 242 -8.72 -39.99 0.06
C ASP A 242 -7.24 -40.20 0.43
N ASP A 243 -6.60 -39.26 1.15
CA ASP A 243 -5.20 -39.34 1.56
C ASP A 243 -4.96 -39.96 2.95
N PHE A 244 -6.01 -40.50 3.61
CA PHE A 244 -5.94 -41.13 4.94
C PHE A 244 -6.66 -42.49 5.04
#